data_AF-A0A2D5ASZ5-F1
#
_entry.id   AF-A0A2D5ASZ5-F1
#
_cell.length_a   1.000
_cell.length_b   1.000
_cell.length_c   1.000
_cell.angle_alpha   90.00
_cell.angle_beta   90.00
_cell.angle_gamma   90.00
#
_symmetry.space_group_name_H-M   'P 1'
#
loop_
_entity.id
_entity.type
_entity.pdbx_description
1 polymer ?
#
loop_
_entity_poly.entity_id
_entity_poly.type
_entity_poly.pdbx_seq_one_letter_code
_entity_poly.pdbx_strand_id
1 'polypeptide(L)' 'MRTGGKLAWGFILLLGIVHWDFWLWSDRTLVFGFMPVGLFYQVCISIAAAIGWALVIKFAWPKDVERWADEGRDGGGEA' A
#
# COMPACT_ATOMS: atom_id res chain seq x y z
N MET A 1 -19.89 -1.02 9.28
CA MET A 1 -18.75 -0.77 8.36
C MET A 1 -17.77 0.17 9.04
N ARG A 2 -16.61 -0.32 9.52
CA ARG A 2 -15.60 0.53 10.16
C ARG A 2 -15.12 1.59 9.17
N THR A 3 -15.28 2.87 9.52
CA THR A 3 -14.94 4.03 8.70
C THR A 3 -13.50 3.99 8.17
N GLY A 4 -12.56 3.36 8.89
CA GLY A 4 -11.16 3.23 8.48
C GLY A 4 -10.92 2.42 7.19
N GLY A 5 -11.75 1.41 6.90
CA GLY A 5 -11.59 0.61 5.68
C GLY A 5 -11.93 1.37 4.40
N LYS A 6 -12.89 2.31 4.48
CA LYS A 6 -13.30 3.14 3.33
C LYS A 6 -12.20 4.13 2.94
N LEU A 7 -11.48 4.66 3.92
CA LEU A 7 -10.35 5.57 3.68
C LEU A 7 -9.17 4.83 3.03
N ALA A 8 -8.84 3.63 3.50
CA ALA A 8 -7.79 2.81 2.90
C ALA A 8 -8.11 2.44 1.44
N TRP A 9 -9.36 2.03 1.18
CA TRP A 9 -9.82 1.75 -0.18
C TRP A 9 -9.78 2.98 -1.08
N GLY A 10 -10.24 4.13 -0.60
CA GLY A 10 -10.16 5.39 -1.35
C GLY A 10 -8.72 5.80 -1.67
N PHE A 11 -7.80 5.62 -0.72
CA PHE A 11 -6.37 5.90 -0.93
C PHE A 11 -5.73 4.98 -1.98
N ILE A 12 -6.04 3.69 -1.98
CA ILE A 12 -5.54 2.75 -3.00
C ILE A 12 -6.10 3.09 -4.38
N LEU A 13 -7.39 3.44 -4.47
CA LEU A 13 -8.02 3.87 -5.71
C LEU A 13 -7.35 5.13 -6.28
N LEU A 14 -7.05 6.10 -5.41
CA LEU A 14 -6.35 7.32 -5.78
C LEU A 14 -4.92 7.02 -6.27
N LEU A 15 -4.18 6.15 -5.58
CA LEU A 15 -2.85 5.71 -6.02
C LEU A 15 -2.91 5.05 -7.41
N GLY A 16 -3.92 4.23 -7.68
CA GLY A 16 -4.10 3.60 -9.00
C GLY A 16 -4.32 4.61 -10.13
N ILE A 17 -5.09 5.67 -9.90
CA ILE A 17 -5.31 6.73 -10.90
C ILE A 17 -4.04 7.54 -11.13
N VAL A 18 -3.39 7.93 -10.04
CA VAL A 18 -2.13 8.71 -10.02
C VAL A 18 -1.00 7.93 -10.71
N HIS A 19 -1.03 6.59 -10.65
CA HIS A 19 -0.05 5.73 -11.32
C HIS A 19 -0.11 5.76 -12.86
N TRP A 20 -1.19 6.26 -13.48
CA TRP A 20 -1.27 6.34 -14.94
C TRP A 20 -0.10 7.16 -15.54
N ASP A 21 0.47 8.12 -14.81
CA ASP A 21 1.76 8.76 -15.16
C ASP A 21 1.91 9.19 -16.64
N PHE A 22 0.86 9.80 -17.20
CA PHE A 22 0.89 10.34 -18.58
C PHE A 22 1.40 11.78 -18.64
N TRP A 23 1.40 12.50 -17.51
CA TRP A 23 1.69 13.93 -17.45
C TRP A 23 3.19 14.24 -17.36
N LEU A 24 3.93 13.49 -16.54
CA LEU A 24 5.37 13.68 -16.38
C LEU A 24 6.20 12.98 -17.47
N TRP A 25 5.56 12.25 -18.38
CA TRP A 25 6.25 11.41 -19.37
C TRP A 25 7.09 12.22 -20.38
N SER A 26 6.71 13.47 -20.68
CA SER A 26 7.50 14.36 -21.56
C SER A 26 8.45 15.28 -20.81
N ASP A 27 8.44 15.28 -19.48
CA ASP A 27 9.27 16.18 -18.68
C ASP A 27 10.65 15.56 -18.43
N ARG A 28 11.68 16.21 -18.98
CA ARG A 28 13.09 15.80 -18.83
C ARG A 28 13.82 16.52 -17.70
N THR A 29 13.09 17.22 -16.83
CA THR A 29 13.67 17.85 -15.65
C THR A 29 14.39 16.81 -14.80
N LEU A 30 15.67 17.08 -14.51
CA LEU A 30 16.52 16.20 -13.73
C LEU A 30 16.42 16.59 -12.25
N VAL A 31 15.94 15.65 -11.45
CA VAL A 31 15.96 15.70 -9.98
C VAL A 31 17.31 15.14 -9.51
N PHE A 32 17.92 15.79 -8.51
CA PHE A 32 19.26 15.43 -8.00
C PHE A 32 20.38 15.41 -9.05
N GLY A 33 20.18 16.00 -10.22
CA GLY A 33 21.18 16.07 -11.30
C GLY A 33 21.39 14.78 -12.11
N PHE A 34 20.67 13.69 -11.81
CA PHE A 34 20.82 12.42 -12.54
C PHE A 34 19.49 11.69 -12.84
N MET A 35 18.41 12.00 -12.12
CA MET A 35 17.17 11.23 -12.19
C MET A 35 16.07 12.03 -12.91
N PRO A 36 15.45 11.52 -13.98
CA PRO A 36 14.29 12.16 -14.58
C PRO A 36 13.15 12.30 -13.58
N VAL A 37 12.43 13.43 -13.62
CA VAL A 37 11.32 13.71 -12.68
C VAL A 37 10.22 12.64 -12.72
N GLY A 38 9.92 12.07 -13.90
CA GLY A 38 8.99 10.95 -14.02
C GLY A 38 9.43 9.72 -13.22
N LEU A 39 10.74 9.40 -13.20
CA LEU A 39 11.25 8.29 -12.42
C LEU A 39 11.14 8.56 -10.91
N PHE A 40 11.47 9.79 -10.49
CA PHE A 40 11.35 10.20 -9.09
C PHE A 40 9.89 10.09 -8.61
N TYR A 41 8.95 10.53 -9.43
CA TYR A 41 7.52 10.41 -9.16
C TYR A 41 7.08 8.95 -8.95
N GLN A 42 7.55 8.01 -9.78
CA GLN A 42 7.25 6.58 -9.61
C GLN A 42 7.85 5.98 -8.33
N VAL A 43 9.02 6.46 -7.90
CA VAL A 43 9.60 6.09 -6.59
C VAL A 43 8.68 6.57 -5.47
N CYS A 44 8.20 7.81 -5.53
CA CYS A 44 7.25 8.34 -4.55
C CYS A 44 5.95 7.54 -4.51
N ILE A 45 5.38 7.15 -5.65
CA ILE A 45 4.19 6.30 -5.72
C ILE A 45 4.46 4.95 -5.03
N SER A 46 5.61 4.32 -5.29
CA SER A 46 5.97 3.04 -4.69
C SER A 46 6.06 3.13 -3.16
N ILE A 47 6.66 4.22 -2.64
CA ILE A 47 6.71 4.49 -1.19
C ILE A 47 5.30 4.70 -0.63
N ALA A 48 4.46 5.48 -1.31
CA ALA A 48 3.09 5.74 -0.89
C ALA A 48 2.25 4.44 -0.88
N ALA A 49 2.45 3.53 -1.84
CA ALA A 49 1.81 2.22 -1.86
C ALA A 49 2.24 1.34 -0.67
N ALA A 50 3.53 1.33 -0.33
CA ALA A 50 4.01 0.62 0.85
C ALA A 50 3.38 1.14 2.15
N ILE A 51 3.27 2.47 2.29
CA ILE A 51 2.58 3.11 3.42
C ILE A 51 1.08 2.74 3.42
N GLY A 52 0.44 2.78 2.26
CA GLY A 52 -0.96 2.37 2.10
C GLY A 52 -1.20 0.95 2.60
N TRP A 53 -0.34 0.00 2.22
CA TRP A 53 -0.40 -1.38 2.70
C TRP A 53 -0.16 -1.51 4.20
N ALA A 54 0.80 -0.77 4.76
CA ALA A 54 1.03 -0.75 6.19
C ALA A 54 -0.20 -0.25 6.97
N LEU A 55 -0.92 0.75 6.44
CA LEU A 55 -2.17 1.24 7.01
C LEU A 55 -3.30 0.21 6.89
N VAL A 56 -3.40 -0.49 5.75
CA VAL A 56 -4.37 -1.59 5.57
C VAL A 56 -4.16 -2.68 6.63
N ILE A 57 -2.91 -3.12 6.83
CA ILE A 57 -2.59 -4.12 7.85
C ILE A 57 -2.92 -3.59 9.25
N LYS A 58 -2.59 -2.33 9.57
CA LYS A 58 -2.84 -1.79 10.91
C LYS A 58 -4.33 -1.59 11.23
N PHE A 59 -5.13 -1.15 10.26
CA PHE A 59 -6.50 -0.68 10.50
C PHE A 59 -7.59 -1.61 9.98
N ALA A 60 -7.31 -2.39 8.93
CA ALA A 60 -8.29 -3.24 8.25
C ALA A 60 -8.04 -4.74 8.47
N TRP A 61 -6.92 -5.15 9.08
CA TRP A 61 -6.65 -6.56 9.34
C TRP A 61 -7.70 -7.17 10.29
N PRO A 62 -8.37 -8.27 9.91
CA PRO A 62 -9.43 -8.86 10.73
C PRO A 62 -8.82 -9.72 11.84
N LYS A 63 -9.19 -9.41 13.09
CA LYS A 63 -8.74 -10.18 14.27
C LYS A 63 -9.34 -11.59 14.35
N ASP A 64 -10.41 -11.82 13.61
CA ASP A 64 -11.09 -13.12 13.56
C ASP A 64 -10.21 -14.17 12.87
N VAL A 65 -9.40 -13.74 11.89
CA VAL A 65 -8.43 -14.60 11.20
C VAL A 65 -7.20 -14.87 12.05
N GLU A 66 -6.76 -13.89 12.85
CA GLU A 66 -5.71 -14.11 13.87
C GLU A 66 -6.17 -15.11 14.92
N ARG A 67 -7.39 -14.96 15.46
CA ARG A 67 -7.91 -15.88 16.47
C ARG A 67 -8.03 -17.32 15.95
N TRP A 68 -8.50 -17.50 14.72
CA TRP A 68 -8.54 -18.82 14.08
C TRP A 68 -7.13 -19.42 13.88
N ALA A 69 -6.15 -18.60 13.51
CA ALA A 69 -4.77 -19.04 13.33
C ALA A 69 -4.11 -19.47 14.65
N ASP A 70 -4.41 -18.78 15.75
CA ASP A 70 -3.91 -19.12 17.08
C ASP A 70 -4.57 -20.40 17.62
N GLU A 71 -5.90 -20.54 17.49
CA GLU A 71 -6.65 -21.73 17.90
C GLU A 71 -6.16 -23.03 17.21
N GLY A 72 -5.66 -22.93 15.97
CA GLY A 72 -5.10 -24.06 15.22
C GLY A 72 -3.69 -24.50 15.66
N ARG A 73 -2.91 -23.66 16.35
CA ARG A 73 -1.56 -24.03 16.87
C ARG A 73 -1.64 -24.81 18.17
N ASP A 74 -2.66 -24.56 18.98
CA ASP A 74 -2.79 -25.14 20.31
C ASP A 74 -3.39 -26.57 20.26
N GLY A 75 -4.08 -26.93 19.16
CA GLY A 75 -4.69 -28.26 18.96
C GLY A 75 -3.80 -29.32 18.29
N GLY A 76 -2.58 -28.97 17.85
CA GLY A 76 -1.70 -29.84 17.05
C GLY A 76 -0.44 -30.34 17.76
N GLY A 77 -0.31 -30.14 19.08
CA GLY A 77 0.93 -30.37 19.83
C GLY A 77 1.14 -31.78 20.40
N GLU A 78 0.23 -32.74 20.19
CA GLU A 78 0.35 -34.11 20.71
C GLU A 78 0.17 -35.13 19.58
N ALA A 79 1.28 -35.57 18.98
CA ALA A 79 1.38 -36.79 18.18
C ALA A 79 2.77 -37.40 18.31
#